data_AF-A0A943J1T8-F1
#
_entry.id   AF-A0A943J1T8-F1
#
_cell.length_a   1.000
_cell.length_b   1.000
_cell.length_c   1.000
_cell.angle_alpha   90.00
_cell.angle_beta   90.00
_cell.angle_gamma   90.00
#
_symmetry.space_group_name_H-M   'P 1'
#
loop_
_entity.id
_entity.type
_entity.pdbx_description
1 polymer ?
#
loop_
_entity_poly.entity_id
_entity_poly.type
_entity_poly.pdbx_seq_one_letter_code
_entity_poly.pdbx_strand_id
1 'polypeptide(L)'
;MKENAINWDAVPDVITKDQLYRICHISKSTALYLLQSGKIPCEYTGRKTRCYKIKKDDVKKYLESKGKFPEYYATPKGWHRGYRKISLPSEMSENTLKLLHEYYADLLSDCKDVISSQEV
;
A
#
# COMPACT_ATOMS: atom_id res chain seq x y z
N MET A 1 5.77 17.36 -12.88
CA MET A 1 6.38 16.04 -13.12
C MET A 1 6.35 15.81 -14.62
N LYS A 2 7.42 15.32 -15.26
CA LYS A 2 7.43 15.14 -16.72
C LYS A 2 6.52 13.95 -17.06
N GLU A 3 5.39 14.23 -17.69
CA GLU A 3 4.55 13.21 -18.30
C GLU A 3 5.29 12.71 -19.54
N ASN A 4 6.09 11.66 -19.35
CA ASN A 4 6.60 10.92 -20.49
C ASN A 4 5.40 10.15 -21.05
N ALA A 5 4.90 10.56 -22.22
CA ALA A 5 3.84 9.85 -22.91
C ALA A 5 4.28 8.39 -23.13
N ILE A 6 3.63 7.46 -22.44
CA ILE A 6 3.91 6.03 -22.59
C ILE A 6 3.29 5.59 -23.91
N ASN A 7 4.12 5.08 -24.84
CA ASN A 7 3.61 4.44 -26.04
C ASN A 7 3.00 3.09 -25.67
N TRP A 8 1.69 3.05 -25.48
CA TRP A 8 0.98 1.84 -25.09
C TRP A 8 0.94 0.78 -26.19
N ASP A 9 1.04 1.14 -27.47
CA ASP A 9 0.96 0.17 -28.57
C ASP A 9 2.20 -0.74 -28.64
N ALA A 10 3.36 -0.24 -28.20
CA ALA A 10 4.59 -1.02 -28.10
C ALA A 10 4.66 -1.92 -26.85
N VAL A 11 3.72 -1.78 -25.90
CA VAL A 11 3.72 -2.53 -24.64
C VAL A 11 2.92 -3.82 -24.81
N PRO A 12 3.51 -5.00 -24.50
CA PRO A 12 2.81 -6.28 -24.58
C PRO A 12 1.66 -6.37 -23.58
N ASP A 13 0.67 -7.21 -23.86
CA ASP A 13 -0.50 -7.40 -23.01
C ASP A 13 -0.13 -7.98 -21.63
N VAL A 14 0.89 -8.84 -21.61
CA VAL A 14 1.49 -9.38 -20.39
C VAL A 14 2.84 -8.73 -20.15
N ILE A 15 2.91 -8.01 -19.03
CA ILE A 15 4.04 -7.22 -18.59
C ILE A 15 4.80 -7.97 -17.49
N THR A 16 6.11 -8.00 -17.60
CA THR A 16 7.01 -8.52 -16.55
C THR A 16 7.29 -7.46 -15.50
N LYS A 17 7.73 -7.86 -14.29
CA LYS A 17 8.20 -6.92 -13.26
C LYS A 17 9.25 -5.93 -13.79
N ASP A 18 10.11 -6.37 -14.71
CA ASP A 18 11.17 -5.52 -15.25
C ASP A 18 10.67 -4.47 -16.23
N GLN A 19 9.62 -4.76 -16.97
CA GLN A 19 8.93 -3.78 -17.80
C GLN A 19 8.11 -2.82 -16.93
N LEU A 20 7.45 -3.32 -15.88
CA LEU A 20 6.63 -2.50 -14.98
C LEU A 20 7.42 -1.31 -14.40
N TYR A 21 8.59 -1.56 -13.81
CA TYR A 21 9.32 -0.47 -13.16
C TYR A 21 9.85 0.58 -14.16
N ARG A 22 10.13 0.17 -15.41
CA ARG A 22 10.56 1.06 -16.49
C ARG A 22 9.40 1.94 -16.96
N ILE A 23 8.24 1.34 -17.20
CA ILE A 23 7.02 2.03 -17.64
C ILE A 23 6.54 3.01 -16.58
N CYS A 24 6.48 2.56 -15.31
CA CYS A 24 5.97 3.38 -14.21
C CYS A 24 6.99 4.36 -13.63
N HIS A 25 8.24 4.36 -14.12
CA HIS A 25 9.35 5.15 -13.60
C HIS A 25 9.51 5.05 -12.07
N ILE A 26 9.49 3.82 -11.56
CA ILE A 26 9.69 3.53 -10.13
C ILE A 26 10.91 2.65 -9.90
N SER A 27 11.38 2.59 -8.67
CA SER A 27 12.48 1.69 -8.31
C SER A 27 12.06 0.21 -8.41
N LYS A 28 13.04 -0.68 -8.62
CA LYS A 28 12.81 -2.13 -8.65
C LYS A 28 12.20 -2.66 -7.33
N SER A 29 12.57 -2.07 -6.20
CA SER A 29 12.07 -2.46 -4.87
C SER A 29 10.65 -1.96 -4.62
N THR A 30 10.30 -0.77 -5.12
CA THR A 30 8.91 -0.26 -5.11
C THR A 30 8.01 -1.13 -5.99
N ALA A 31 8.47 -1.52 -7.18
CA ALA A 31 7.72 -2.44 -8.04
C ALA A 31 7.47 -3.79 -7.34
N LEU A 32 8.47 -4.34 -6.66
CA LEU A 32 8.31 -5.57 -5.87
C LEU A 32 7.28 -5.39 -4.76
N TYR A 33 7.33 -4.28 -4.01
CA TYR A 33 6.35 -3.96 -2.96
C TYR A 33 4.92 -3.97 -3.49
N LEU A 34 4.67 -3.28 -4.61
CA LEU A 34 3.33 -3.15 -5.19
C LEU A 34 2.75 -4.50 -5.61
N LEU A 35 3.61 -5.40 -6.11
CA LEU A 35 3.22 -6.76 -6.51
C LEU A 35 3.00 -7.67 -5.30
N GLN A 36 3.89 -7.61 -4.29
CA GLN A 36 3.77 -8.42 -3.08
C GLN A 36 2.61 -7.99 -2.18
N SER A 37 2.33 -6.69 -2.10
CA SER A 37 1.20 -6.14 -1.35
C SER A 37 -0.14 -6.27 -2.08
N GLY A 38 -0.15 -6.74 -3.34
CA GLY A 38 -1.36 -6.90 -4.13
C GLY A 38 -2.00 -5.59 -4.62
N LYS A 39 -1.32 -4.45 -4.44
CA LYS A 39 -1.79 -3.13 -4.93
C LYS A 39 -1.91 -3.09 -6.44
N ILE A 40 -1.02 -3.81 -7.14
CA ILE A 40 -1.14 -4.09 -8.56
C ILE A 40 -1.47 -5.59 -8.69
N PRO A 41 -2.65 -5.94 -9.23
CA PRO A 41 -2.99 -7.33 -9.51
C PRO A 41 -1.93 -8.00 -10.38
N CYS A 42 -1.47 -9.18 -9.97
CA CYS A 42 -0.52 -9.95 -10.74
C CYS A 42 -0.68 -11.45 -10.49
N GLU A 43 -0.31 -12.24 -11.48
CA GLU A 43 -0.21 -13.69 -11.36
C GLU A 43 1.22 -14.06 -10.95
N TYR A 44 1.32 -14.85 -9.86
CA TYR A 44 2.59 -15.35 -9.36
C TYR A 44 2.76 -16.82 -9.71
N THR A 45 3.83 -17.13 -10.45
CA THR A 45 4.10 -18.47 -10.99
C THR A 45 4.94 -19.37 -10.08
N GLY A 46 5.35 -18.90 -8.88
CA GLY A 46 6.14 -19.69 -7.92
C GLY A 46 7.61 -19.91 -8.26
N ARG A 47 8.09 -19.42 -9.41
CA ARG A 47 9.49 -19.56 -9.82
C ARG A 47 10.42 -18.60 -9.05
N LYS A 48 11.71 -18.92 -8.95
CA LYS A 48 12.73 -18.04 -8.33
C LYS A 48 12.89 -16.71 -9.08
N THR A 49 12.84 -16.74 -10.41
CA THR A 49 13.00 -15.56 -11.28
C THR A 49 11.88 -15.50 -12.31
N ARG A 50 11.69 -14.31 -12.91
CA ARG A 50 10.64 -14.05 -13.94
C ARG A 50 9.26 -14.58 -13.53
N CYS A 51 8.91 -14.40 -12.26
CA CYS A 51 7.80 -15.08 -11.63
C CYS A 51 6.47 -14.33 -11.67
N TYR A 52 6.49 -13.04 -12.01
CA TYR A 52 5.31 -12.19 -12.06
C TYR A 52 4.84 -11.95 -13.50
N LYS A 53 3.54 -12.12 -13.72
CA LYS A 53 2.83 -11.70 -14.94
C LYS A 53 1.78 -10.67 -14.56
N ILE A 54 1.81 -9.52 -15.22
CA ILE A 54 0.95 -8.37 -14.91
C ILE A 54 0.19 -8.01 -16.18
N LYS A 55 -1.11 -7.74 -16.10
CA LYS A 55 -1.87 -7.31 -17.27
C LYS A 55 -1.64 -5.84 -17.53
N LYS A 56 -1.55 -5.47 -18.81
CA LYS A 56 -1.41 -4.08 -19.26
C LYS A 56 -2.50 -3.16 -18.71
N ASP A 57 -3.75 -3.63 -18.68
CA ASP A 57 -4.88 -2.85 -18.16
C ASP A 57 -4.77 -2.53 -16.67
N ASP A 58 -4.21 -3.45 -15.89
CA ASP A 58 -4.00 -3.23 -14.46
C ASP A 58 -2.91 -2.18 -14.22
N VAL A 59 -1.90 -2.11 -15.09
CA VAL A 59 -0.88 -1.04 -15.04
C VAL A 59 -1.48 0.32 -15.40
N LYS A 60 -2.39 0.39 -16.38
CA LYS A 60 -3.11 1.63 -16.72
C LYS A 60 -3.95 2.12 -15.53
N LYS A 61 -4.77 1.25 -14.93
CA LYS A 61 -5.57 1.56 -13.74
C LYS A 61 -4.71 2.02 -12.56
N TYR A 62 -3.55 1.38 -12.37
CA TYR A 62 -2.59 1.79 -11.35
C TYR A 62 -2.09 3.22 -11.59
N LEU A 63 -1.72 3.59 -12.82
CA LEU A 63 -1.22 4.93 -13.12
C LEU A 63 -2.30 6.01 -12.88
N GLU A 64 -3.54 5.74 -13.30
CA GLU A 64 -4.68 6.63 -13.06
C GLU A 64 -4.96 6.83 -11.57
N SER A 65 -5.05 5.72 -10.82
CA SER A 65 -5.33 5.77 -9.38
C SER A 65 -4.16 6.33 -8.57
N LYS A 66 -2.92 6.13 -8.99
CA LYS A 66 -1.73 6.72 -8.37
C LYS A 66 -1.72 8.25 -8.49
N GLY A 67 -2.23 8.80 -9.59
CA GLY A 67 -2.42 10.24 -9.74
C GLY A 67 -3.42 10.81 -8.73
N LYS A 68 -4.47 10.05 -8.40
CA LYS A 68 -5.51 10.45 -7.43
C LYS A 68 -5.07 10.23 -5.96
N PHE A 69 -4.45 9.09 -5.67
CA PHE A 69 -4.13 8.65 -4.31
C PHE A 69 -2.66 8.21 -4.19
N PRO A 70 -1.70 9.15 -4.23
CA PRO A 70 -0.28 8.82 -4.14
C PRO A 70 0.09 8.15 -2.81
N GLU A 71 -0.58 8.51 -1.71
CA GLU A 71 -0.33 7.98 -0.38
C GLU A 71 -0.65 6.49 -0.26
N TYR A 72 -1.73 6.04 -0.89
CA TYR A 72 -2.11 4.63 -0.89
C TYR A 72 -1.04 3.74 -1.52
N TYR A 73 -0.32 4.23 -2.53
CA TYR A 73 0.74 3.50 -3.22
C TYR A 73 2.15 3.75 -2.65
N ALA A 74 2.28 4.59 -1.62
CA ALA A 74 3.55 4.84 -0.97
C ALA A 74 4.09 3.56 -0.30
N THR A 75 5.41 3.39 -0.36
CA THR A 75 6.09 2.31 0.36
C THR A 75 6.15 2.62 1.86
N PRO A 76 5.99 1.62 2.74
CA PRO A 76 6.13 1.82 4.17
C PRO A 76 7.51 2.38 4.53
N LYS A 77 7.56 3.23 5.57
CA LYS A 77 8.83 3.74 6.10
C LYS A 77 9.72 2.57 6.50
N GLY A 78 10.88 2.44 5.85
CA GLY A 78 11.84 1.37 6.12
C GLY A 78 11.91 0.27 5.05
N TRP A 79 11.01 0.24 4.06
CA TRP A 79 11.04 -0.75 2.97
C TRP A 79 12.40 -0.83 2.26
N HIS A 80 13.01 0.34 2.01
CA HIS A 80 14.30 0.44 1.33
C HIS A 80 15.52 0.22 2.24
N ARG A 81 15.33 0.13 3.57
CA ARG A 81 16.42 0.02 4.55
C ARG A 81 16.73 -1.42 5.00
N GLY A 82 16.10 -2.42 4.37
CA GLY A 82 16.16 -3.80 4.85
C GLY A 82 15.32 -4.00 6.11
N TYR A 83 14.92 -5.25 6.38
CA TYR A 83 14.04 -5.61 7.49
C TYR A 83 14.53 -5.02 8.82
N ARG A 84 13.98 -3.89 9.24
CA ARG A 84 13.96 -3.48 10.64
C ARG A 84 12.61 -3.89 11.18
N LYS A 85 12.61 -4.78 12.18
CA LYS A 85 11.41 -5.12 12.94
C LYS A 85 10.87 -3.81 13.50
N ILE A 86 9.79 -3.30 12.91
CA ILE A 86 9.07 -2.16 13.47
C ILE A 86 8.43 -2.72 14.74
N SER A 87 9.09 -2.56 15.88
CA SER A 87 8.44 -2.79 17.16
C SER A 87 7.49 -1.63 17.37
N LEU A 88 6.19 -1.91 17.26
CA LEU A 88 5.20 -1.05 17.88
C LEU A 88 5.55 -1.00 19.38
N PRO A 89 5.47 0.17 20.03
CA PRO A 89 5.54 0.24 21.47
C PRO A 89 4.53 -0.78 22.04
N SER A 90 4.99 -1.64 22.94
CA SER A 90 4.10 -2.63 23.58
C SER A 90 3.05 -1.93 24.45
N GLU A 91 3.33 -0.71 24.87
CA GLU A 91 2.51 0.11 25.75
C GLU A 91 2.37 1.51 25.17
N MET A 92 1.15 2.03 25.17
CA MET A 92 0.85 3.42 24.81
C MET A 92 1.12 4.32 26.02
N SER A 93 1.54 5.57 25.78
CA SER A 93 1.70 6.51 26.90
C SER A 93 0.35 6.78 27.58
N GLU A 94 0.36 6.97 28.90
CA GLU A 94 -0.85 7.28 29.68
C GLU A 94 -1.63 8.48 29.11
N ASN A 95 -0.91 9.49 28.64
CA ASN A 95 -1.49 10.67 27.99
C ASN A 95 -2.22 10.31 26.70
N THR A 96 -1.66 9.40 25.89
CA THR A 96 -2.29 8.95 24.65
C THR A 96 -3.53 8.10 24.92
N LEU A 97 -3.49 7.25 25.96
CA LEU A 97 -4.64 6.47 26.39
C LEU A 97 -5.79 7.38 26.86
N LYS A 98 -5.47 8.40 27.66
CA LYS A 98 -6.44 9.37 28.14
C LYS A 98 -7.09 10.16 26.99
N LEU A 99 -6.28 10.62 26.04
CA LEU A 99 -6.77 11.32 24.85
C LEU A 99 -7.68 10.43 23.98
N LEU A 100 -7.31 9.16 23.79
CA LEU A 100 -8.13 8.19 23.06
C LEU A 100 -9.46 7.94 23.77
N HIS A 101 -9.45 7.81 25.10
CA HIS A 101 -10.66 7.64 25.90
C HIS A 101 -11.61 8.84 25.73
N GLU A 102 -11.11 10.07 25.85
CA GLU A 102 -11.91 11.28 25.66
C GLU A 102 -12.51 11.32 24.24
N TYR A 103 -11.70 11.07 23.21
CA TYR A 103 -12.15 11.02 21.82
C TYR A 103 -13.27 9.99 21.57
N TYR A 104 -13.11 8.77 22.08
CA TYR A 104 -14.12 7.73 21.89
C TYR A 104 -15.37 7.95 22.75
N ALA A 105 -15.24 8.54 23.93
CA ALA A 105 -16.39 8.93 24.75
C ALA A 105 -17.25 9.98 24.04
N ASP A 106 -16.62 10.98 23.42
CA ASP A 106 -17.32 11.99 22.63
C ASP A 106 -18.00 11.35 21.41
N LEU A 107 -17.28 10.51 20.67
CA LEU A 107 -17.79 9.87 19.46
C LEU A 107 -18.95 8.88 19.73
N LEU A 108 -18.92 8.21 20.88
CA LEU A 108 -19.92 7.22 21.27
C LEU A 108 -21.02 7.80 22.17
N SER A 109 -20.98 9.10 22.51
CA SER A 109 -21.97 9.76 23.37
C SER A 109 -23.40 9.66 22.83
N ASP A 110 -23.55 9.63 21.50
CA ASP A 110 -24.84 9.48 20.81
C ASP A 110 -25.35 8.02 20.80
N CYS A 111 -24.51 7.04 21.13
CA CYS A 111 -24.84 5.62 21.09
C CYS A 111 -25.34 5.13 22.46
N LYS A 112 -26.67 5.07 22.62
CA LYS A 112 -27.36 4.74 23.88
C LYS A 112 -27.11 3.33 24.44
N ASP A 113 -26.62 2.39 23.62
CA ASP A 113 -26.46 0.96 23.96
C ASP A 113 -25.01 0.53 24.28
N VAL A 114 -24.06 1.46 24.39
CA VAL A 114 -22.67 1.13 24.76
C VAL A 114 -22.54 1.07 26.28
N ILE A 115 -22.64 -0.13 26.85
CA ILE A 115 -22.40 -0.39 28.28
C ILE A 115 -20.90 -0.21 28.56
N SER A 116 -20.57 0.60 29.57
CA SER A 116 -19.18 0.78 30.01
C SER A 116 -18.68 -0.52 30.64
N SER A 117 -17.45 -0.93 30.34
CA SER A 117 -16.84 -2.15 30.91
C SER A 117 -16.74 -2.18 32.45
N GLN A 118 -17.06 -1.07 33.12
CA GLN A 118 -17.14 -0.98 34.59
C GLN A 118 -18.52 -1.34 35.17
N GLU A 119 -19.54 -1.54 34.31
CA GLU A 119 -20.91 -1.85 34.71
C GLU A 119 -21.26 -3.35 34.63
N VAL A 120 -20.24 -4.23 34.49
CA VAL A 120 -20.36 -5.71 34.50
C VAL A 120 -19.83 -6.29 35.80
#